data_AF-Q092B9-F1
#
_entry.id   AF-Q092B9-F1
#
_cell.length_a   1.000
_cell.length_b   1.000
_cell.length_c   1.000
_cell.angle_alpha   90.00
_cell.angle_beta   90.00
_cell.angle_gamma   90.00
#
_symmetry.space_group_name_H-M   'P 1'
#
loop_
_entity.id
_entity.type
_entity.pdbx_description
1 polymer ?
#
loop_
_entity_poly.entity_id
_entity_poly.type
_entity_poly.pdbx_seq_one_letter_code
_entity_poly.pdbx_strand_id
1 'polypeptide(L)'
;MLRTPMNEWILKAVQIETALLALGEIELPAQVHGLQNEARDKVRALLTAWKARKPAEEKREWKQETLEKGKPQDEELLGMVQELKKESADFTVYRYTSGSDTVETLVAGSQAWMAAGGEYYFGQWDEDEKVLEVGRDDEHDEPGSGLVLKLTGELVHTFSDEA
;
A
#
# COMPACT_ATOMS: atom_id res chain seq x y z
N MET A 1 7.57 0.89 -0.45
CA MET A 1 7.29 0.84 0.98
C MET A 1 8.62 0.66 1.69
N LEU A 2 8.72 1.06 2.94
CA LEU A 2 9.95 0.81 3.69
C LEU A 2 10.16 -0.70 3.92
N ARG A 3 11.41 -1.16 3.91
CA ARG A 3 11.76 -2.56 4.22
C ARG A 3 11.82 -2.78 5.73
N THR A 4 10.68 -2.62 6.40
CA THR A 4 10.56 -2.85 7.85
C THR A 4 9.95 -4.22 8.12
N PRO A 5 10.27 -4.85 9.27
CA PRO A 5 9.61 -6.08 9.70
C PRO A 5 8.08 -5.96 9.75
N MET A 6 7.56 -4.79 10.15
CA MET A 6 6.12 -4.55 10.17
C MET A 6 5.52 -4.53 8.76
N ASN A 7 6.13 -3.82 7.81
CA ASN A 7 5.64 -3.80 6.42
C ASN A 7 5.70 -5.18 5.78
N GLU A 8 6.80 -5.92 5.98
CA GLU A 8 6.90 -7.30 5.50
C GLU A 8 5.82 -8.18 6.13
N TRP A 9 5.56 -8.01 7.42
CA TRP A 9 4.51 -8.74 8.12
C TRP A 9 3.11 -8.42 7.59
N ILE A 10 2.80 -7.15 7.38
CA ILE A 10 1.52 -6.70 6.80
C ILE A 10 1.36 -7.23 5.38
N LEU A 11 2.39 -7.13 4.53
CA LEU A 11 2.32 -7.63 3.16
C LEU A 11 1.97 -9.12 3.13
N LYS A 12 2.55 -9.93 4.02
CA LYS A 12 2.19 -11.35 4.12
C LYS A 12 0.78 -11.57 4.66
N ALA A 13 0.32 -10.76 5.60
CA ALA A 13 -1.06 -10.80 6.05
C ALA A 13 -2.05 -10.56 4.90
N VAL A 14 -1.84 -9.50 4.11
CA VAL A 14 -2.64 -9.18 2.91
C VAL A 14 -2.63 -10.35 1.94
N GLN A 15 -1.45 -10.89 1.59
CA GLN A 15 -1.33 -12.02 0.66
C GLN A 15 -2.12 -13.27 1.12
N ILE A 16 -2.13 -13.56 2.43
CA ILE A 16 -2.88 -14.69 2.98
C ILE A 16 -4.39 -14.42 2.94
N GLU A 17 -4.84 -13.22 3.28
CA GLU A 17 -6.26 -12.85 3.19
C GLU A 17 -6.77 -12.83 1.75
N THR A 18 -6.00 -12.30 0.80
CA THR A 18 -6.33 -12.36 -0.63
C THR A 18 -6.48 -13.80 -1.11
N ALA A 19 -5.61 -14.71 -0.65
CA ALA A 19 -5.75 -16.13 -0.99
C ALA A 19 -7.02 -16.75 -0.39
N LEU A 20 -7.41 -16.34 0.81
CA LEU A 20 -8.64 -16.82 1.46
C LEU A 20 -9.91 -16.31 0.76
N LEU A 21 -9.90 -15.03 0.36
CA LEU A 21 -10.97 -14.41 -0.44
C LEU A 21 -11.11 -15.11 -1.80
N ALA A 22 -9.99 -15.28 -2.51
CA ALA A 22 -9.98 -15.99 -3.78
C ALA A 22 -10.54 -17.42 -3.67
N LEU A 23 -10.15 -18.16 -2.62
CA LEU A 23 -10.72 -19.49 -2.36
C LEU A 23 -12.23 -19.46 -2.06
N GLY A 24 -12.78 -18.33 -1.61
CA GLY A 24 -14.21 -18.16 -1.40
C GLY A 24 -14.99 -17.71 -2.63
N GLU A 25 -14.34 -17.01 -3.55
CA GLU A 25 -14.96 -16.49 -4.77
C GLU A 25 -14.92 -17.48 -5.94
N ILE A 26 -13.94 -18.40 -5.96
CA ILE A 26 -13.85 -19.38 -7.05
C ILE A 26 -15.06 -20.33 -7.06
N GLU A 27 -15.77 -20.35 -8.18
CA GLU A 27 -16.84 -21.31 -8.45
C GLU A 27 -16.24 -22.64 -8.93
N LEU A 28 -16.19 -23.63 -8.05
CA LEU A 28 -15.71 -24.97 -8.38
C LEU A 28 -16.85 -25.98 -8.50
N PRO A 29 -16.65 -27.09 -9.24
CA PRO A 29 -17.62 -28.19 -9.27
C PRO A 29 -17.89 -28.77 -7.87
N ALA A 30 -19.13 -29.21 -7.62
CA ALA A 30 -19.55 -29.70 -6.31
C ALA A 30 -18.68 -30.86 -5.75
N GLN A 31 -18.08 -31.66 -6.63
CA GLN A 31 -17.23 -32.78 -6.25
C GLN A 31 -15.95 -32.36 -5.51
N VAL A 32 -15.52 -31.09 -5.65
CA VAL A 32 -14.31 -30.55 -5.02
C VAL A 32 -14.61 -29.51 -3.93
N HIS A 33 -15.88 -29.22 -3.63
CA HIS A 33 -16.25 -28.27 -2.56
C HIS A 33 -15.69 -28.68 -1.19
N GLY A 34 -15.61 -29.98 -0.91
CA GLY A 34 -14.95 -30.48 0.30
C GLY A 34 -13.48 -30.05 0.37
N LEU A 35 -12.73 -30.21 -0.72
CA LEU A 35 -11.32 -29.79 -0.81
C LEU A 35 -11.17 -28.27 -0.73
N GLN A 36 -12.10 -27.51 -1.31
CA GLN A 36 -12.13 -26.05 -1.22
C GLN A 36 -12.30 -25.60 0.25
N ASN A 37 -13.25 -26.19 0.99
CA ASN A 37 -13.46 -25.88 2.39
C ASN A 37 -12.25 -26.26 3.26
N GLU A 38 -11.66 -27.43 3.03
CA GLU A 38 -10.43 -27.83 3.72
C GLU A 38 -9.27 -26.86 3.46
N ALA A 39 -9.09 -26.42 2.21
CA ALA A 39 -8.08 -25.43 1.85
C ALA A 39 -8.32 -24.10 2.58
N ARG A 40 -9.57 -23.62 2.60
CA ARG A 40 -9.95 -22.39 3.31
C ARG A 40 -9.64 -22.49 4.80
N ASP A 41 -9.98 -23.59 5.46
CA ASP A 41 -9.70 -23.78 6.88
C ASP A 41 -8.18 -23.80 7.18
N LYS A 42 -7.37 -24.40 6.30
CA LYS A 42 -5.91 -24.39 6.44
C LYS A 42 -5.31 -23.00 6.25
N VAL A 43 -5.79 -22.24 5.26
CA VAL A 43 -5.32 -20.87 5.03
C VAL A 43 -5.74 -19.95 6.19
N ARG A 44 -6.96 -20.11 6.73
CA ARG A 44 -7.43 -19.38 7.92
C ARG A 44 -6.58 -19.70 9.17
N ALA A 45 -6.25 -20.97 9.37
CA ALA A 45 -5.35 -21.36 10.46
C ALA A 45 -3.95 -20.76 10.29
N LEU A 46 -3.43 -20.69 9.05
CA LEU A 46 -2.18 -20.00 8.74
C LEU A 46 -2.25 -18.51 9.06
N LEU A 47 -3.34 -17.83 8.67
CA LEU A 47 -3.55 -16.42 8.98
C LEU A 47 -3.55 -16.17 10.50
N THR A 48 -4.25 -17.01 11.25
CA THR A 48 -4.29 -16.92 12.73
C THR A 48 -2.90 -17.11 13.34
N ALA A 49 -2.14 -18.10 12.86
CA ALA A 49 -0.77 -18.32 13.31
C ALA A 49 0.17 -17.15 12.93
N TRP A 50 -0.05 -16.51 11.78
CA TRP A 50 0.69 -15.33 11.34
C TRP A 50 0.37 -14.08 12.18
N LYS A 51 -0.92 -13.88 12.48
CA LYS A 51 -1.42 -12.81 13.38
C LYS A 51 -0.71 -12.85 14.74
N ALA A 52 -0.49 -14.05 15.28
CA ALA A 52 0.22 -14.25 16.55
C ALA A 52 1.72 -13.92 16.51
N ARG A 53 2.30 -13.68 15.32
CA ARG A 53 3.71 -13.32 15.11
C ARG A 53 3.92 -11.84 14.77
N LYS A 54 2.93 -10.98 15.02
CA LYS A 54 3.04 -9.54 14.76
C LYS A 54 4.33 -9.00 15.42
N PRO A 55 5.24 -8.36 14.66
CA PRO A 55 6.42 -7.76 15.24
C PRO A 55 6.03 -6.57 16.13
N ALA A 56 6.93 -6.18 17.03
CA ALA A 56 6.75 -4.94 17.77
C ALA A 56 6.80 -3.74 16.82
N GLU A 57 6.01 -2.71 17.10
CA GLU A 57 6.06 -1.47 16.34
C GLU A 57 7.41 -0.78 16.57
N GLU A 58 8.09 -0.44 15.46
CA GLU A 58 9.30 0.36 15.50
C GLU A 58 8.93 1.82 15.76
N LYS A 59 9.48 2.39 16.83
CA LYS A 59 9.34 3.82 17.08
C LYS A 59 10.30 4.58 16.16
N ARG A 60 9.75 5.36 15.24
CA ARG A 60 10.49 6.23 14.33
C ARG A 60 10.10 7.68 14.60
N GLU A 61 11.10 8.55 14.57
CA GLU A 61 10.89 10.00 14.65
C GLU A 61 11.00 10.56 13.24
N TRP A 62 9.85 10.94 12.70
CA TRP A 62 9.75 11.45 11.34
C TRP A 62 9.88 12.97 11.32
N LYS A 63 10.78 13.47 10.48
CA LYS A 63 10.75 14.86 10.03
C LYS A 63 9.85 14.95 8.80
N GLN A 64 8.86 15.83 8.84
CA GLN A 64 7.93 16.08 7.74
C GLN A 64 8.26 17.41 7.04
N GLU A 65 8.22 17.40 5.71
CA GLU A 65 8.25 18.58 4.85
C GLU A 65 7.11 18.49 3.83
N THR A 66 6.41 19.61 3.62
CA THR A 66 5.37 19.75 2.59
C THR A 66 5.80 20.86 1.65
N LEU A 67 5.93 20.54 0.36
CA LEU A 67 6.47 21.42 -0.66
C LEU A 67 5.43 21.60 -1.77
N GLU A 68 4.64 22.68 -1.69
CA GLU A 68 3.70 23.07 -2.75
C GLU A 68 4.46 23.37 -4.04
N LYS A 69 4.08 22.71 -5.14
CA LYS A 69 4.76 22.79 -6.44
C LYS A 69 6.28 22.57 -6.34
N GLY A 70 6.71 21.84 -5.31
CA GLY A 70 8.09 21.60 -4.94
C GLY A 70 8.85 20.70 -5.92
N LYS A 71 10.08 20.36 -5.54
CA LYS A 71 10.91 19.40 -6.28
C LYS A 71 11.21 18.19 -5.38
N PRO A 72 10.86 16.95 -5.80
CA PRO A 72 11.30 15.75 -5.12
C PRO A 72 12.81 15.56 -5.28
N GLN A 73 13.41 14.79 -4.38
CA GLN A 73 14.79 14.34 -4.46
C GLN A 73 14.92 13.07 -5.30
N ASP A 74 13.90 12.21 -5.27
CA ASP A 74 13.80 11.01 -6.08
C ASP A 74 13.70 11.34 -7.57
N GLU A 75 14.45 10.59 -8.40
CA GLU A 75 14.59 10.85 -9.83
C GLU A 75 13.33 10.47 -10.62
N GLU A 76 12.62 9.41 -10.22
CA GLU A 76 11.39 8.97 -10.89
C GLU A 76 10.26 9.98 -10.62
N LEU A 77 10.10 10.40 -9.37
CA LEU A 77 9.14 11.45 -9.01
C LEU A 77 9.49 12.78 -9.69
N LEU A 78 10.78 13.06 -9.91
CA LEU A 78 11.17 14.25 -10.65
C LEU A 78 10.70 14.21 -12.10
N GLY A 79 10.74 13.04 -12.74
CA GLY A 79 10.16 12.81 -14.06
C GLY A 79 8.68 13.18 -14.09
N MET A 80 7.89 12.68 -13.13
CA MET A 80 6.46 12.97 -13.02
C MET A 80 6.17 14.45 -12.81
N VAL A 81 6.94 15.14 -11.96
CA VAL A 81 6.80 16.60 -11.78
C VAL A 81 7.02 17.37 -13.09
N GLN A 82 7.90 16.89 -13.97
CA GLN A 82 8.11 17.53 -15.27
C GLN A 82 6.90 17.35 -16.20
N GLU A 83 6.22 16.21 -16.12
CA GLU A 83 5.00 15.93 -16.88
C GLU A 83 3.83 16.79 -16.38
N LEU A 84 3.56 16.78 -15.07
CA LEU A 84 2.53 17.62 -14.45
C LEU A 84 2.71 19.11 -14.73
N LYS A 85 3.97 19.59 -14.76
CA LYS A 85 4.26 20.98 -15.13
C LYS A 85 3.93 21.30 -16.59
N LYS A 86 4.12 20.37 -17.53
CA LYS A 86 3.71 20.57 -18.94
C LYS A 86 2.20 20.70 -19.05
N GLU A 87 1.48 20.01 -18.19
CA GLU A 87 0.01 20.00 -18.14
C GLU A 87 -0.57 21.14 -17.29
N SER A 88 0.28 21.96 -16.66
CA SER A 88 -0.13 23.01 -15.72
C SER A 88 -0.95 22.48 -14.53
N ALA A 89 -0.74 21.23 -14.15
CA ALA A 89 -1.41 20.62 -13.01
C ALA A 89 -0.87 21.16 -11.68
N ASP A 90 -1.75 21.32 -10.70
CA ASP A 90 -1.38 21.62 -9.33
C ASP A 90 -0.96 20.33 -8.61
N PHE A 91 0.13 20.39 -7.86
CA PHE A 91 0.67 19.25 -7.13
C PHE A 91 1.41 19.67 -5.86
N THR A 92 1.52 18.71 -4.94
CA THR A 92 2.23 18.85 -3.68
C THR A 92 3.19 17.69 -3.49
N VAL A 93 4.41 17.97 -3.03
CA VAL A 93 5.37 16.93 -2.63
C VAL A 93 5.42 16.88 -1.11
N TYR A 94 5.11 15.70 -0.56
CA TYR A 94 5.32 15.36 0.84
C TYR A 94 6.64 14.61 0.96
N ARG A 95 7.47 14.99 1.93
CA ARG A 95 8.72 14.30 2.24
C ARG A 95 8.78 13.96 3.71
N TYR A 96 9.06 12.69 3.99
CA TYR A 96 9.25 12.16 5.33
C TYR A 96 10.64 11.57 5.44
N THR A 97 11.42 12.00 6.43
CA THR A 97 12.78 11.51 6.67
C THR A 97 12.94 11.05 8.11
N SER A 98 13.51 9.86 8.31
CA SER A 98 13.84 9.27 9.62
C SER A 98 15.16 8.52 9.53
N GLY A 99 16.22 9.03 10.17
CA GLY A 99 17.56 8.46 10.05
C GLY A 99 18.04 8.49 8.59
N SER A 100 18.32 7.31 8.01
CA SER A 100 18.70 7.15 6.60
C SER A 100 17.50 6.99 5.65
N ASP A 101 16.31 6.74 6.18
CA ASP A 101 15.14 6.48 5.37
C ASP A 101 14.50 7.80 4.92
N THR A 102 14.16 7.87 3.64
CA THR A 102 13.37 8.97 3.05
C THR A 102 12.24 8.37 2.25
N VAL A 103 11.05 8.94 2.42
CA VAL A 103 9.86 8.67 1.63
C VAL A 103 9.38 9.97 1.02
N GLU A 104 9.14 9.96 -0.28
CA GLU A 104 8.54 11.09 -0.98
C GLU A 104 7.23 10.66 -1.63
N THR A 105 6.22 11.51 -1.52
CA THR A 105 4.92 11.30 -2.16
C THR A 105 4.53 12.57 -2.90
N LEU A 106 4.37 12.44 -4.21
CA LEU A 106 3.83 13.46 -5.09
C LEU A 106 2.33 13.24 -5.20
N VAL A 107 1.53 14.26 -4.89
CA VAL A 107 0.07 14.22 -4.98
C VAL A 107 -0.38 15.27 -6.00
N ALA A 108 -1.20 14.86 -6.97
CA ALA A 108 -1.84 15.75 -7.93
C ALA A 108 -3.31 15.37 -8.10
N GLY A 109 -4.21 16.26 -7.67
CA GLY A 109 -5.64 15.95 -7.62
C GLY A 109 -5.90 14.74 -6.73
N SER A 110 -6.49 13.70 -7.31
CA SER A 110 -6.82 12.44 -6.63
C SER A 110 -5.81 11.32 -6.89
N GLN A 111 -4.73 11.60 -7.61
CA GLN A 111 -3.67 10.63 -7.90
C GLN A 111 -2.42 10.94 -7.07
N ALA A 112 -1.69 9.89 -6.72
CA ALA A 112 -0.41 10.03 -6.05
C ALA A 112 0.63 9.00 -6.51
N TRP A 113 1.88 9.44 -6.44
CA TRP A 113 3.07 8.65 -6.73
C TRP A 113 4.01 8.71 -5.54
N MET A 114 4.49 7.55 -5.09
CA MET A 114 5.34 7.44 -3.91
C MET A 114 6.63 6.69 -4.22
N ALA A 115 7.75 7.27 -3.79
CA ALA A 115 9.04 6.60 -3.71
C ALA A 115 9.33 6.26 -2.24
N ALA A 116 9.43 4.96 -1.93
CA ALA A 116 9.67 4.49 -0.57
C ALA A 116 10.49 3.18 -0.57
N GLY A 117 11.62 3.15 0.15
CA GLY A 117 12.44 1.94 0.29
C GLY A 117 13.10 1.46 -1.01
N GLY A 118 13.32 2.37 -1.96
CA GLY A 118 13.87 2.07 -3.29
C GLY A 118 12.85 1.49 -4.27
N GLU A 119 11.56 1.58 -3.95
CA GLU A 119 10.47 1.11 -4.79
C GLU A 119 9.48 2.25 -5.07
N TYR A 120 8.77 2.11 -6.18
CA TYR A 120 7.83 3.10 -6.68
C TYR A 120 6.39 2.58 -6.66
N TYR A 121 5.46 3.44 -6.26
CA TYR A 121 4.05 3.13 -6.08
C TYR A 121 3.21 4.23 -6.72
N PHE A 122 2.12 3.82 -7.33
CA PHE A 122 1.14 4.72 -7.94
C PHE A 122 -0.26 4.25 -7.55
N GLY A 123 -1.21 5.18 -7.48
CA GLY A 123 -2.61 4.90 -7.30
C GLY A 123 -3.39 6.10 -6.77
N GLN A 124 -4.52 5.80 -6.15
CA GLN A 124 -5.48 6.79 -5.67
C GLN A 124 -5.03 7.41 -4.34
N TRP A 125 -5.14 8.73 -4.25
CA TRP A 125 -4.88 9.50 -3.04
C TRP A 125 -6.16 9.73 -2.24
N ASP A 126 -6.12 9.34 -0.97
CA ASP A 126 -7.12 9.73 0.03
C ASP A 126 -6.56 10.91 0.84
N GLU A 127 -7.15 12.09 0.63
CA GLU A 127 -6.73 13.33 1.29
C GLU A 127 -7.14 13.40 2.76
N ASP A 128 -8.25 12.74 3.14
CA ASP A 128 -8.77 12.76 4.51
C ASP A 128 -7.92 11.85 5.42
N GLU A 129 -7.61 10.66 4.94
CA GLU A 129 -6.79 9.68 5.67
C GLU A 129 -5.28 9.85 5.42
N LYS A 130 -4.90 10.68 4.43
CA LYS A 130 -3.51 10.92 4.02
C LYS A 130 -2.77 9.64 3.64
N VAL A 131 -3.43 8.81 2.83
CA VAL A 131 -2.92 7.52 2.36
C VAL A 131 -2.99 7.37 0.85
N LEU A 132 -2.08 6.55 0.32
CA LEU A 132 -2.05 6.09 -1.06
C LEU A 132 -2.64 4.68 -1.15
N GLU A 133 -3.72 4.51 -1.90
CA GLU A 133 -4.27 3.21 -2.28
C GLU A 133 -3.61 2.73 -3.58
N VAL A 134 -2.67 1.79 -3.46
CA VAL A 134 -1.79 1.39 -4.56
C VAL A 134 -2.56 0.63 -5.63
N GLY A 135 -2.35 1.01 -6.88
CA GLY A 135 -2.92 0.39 -8.08
C GLY A 135 -4.40 0.68 -8.30
N ARG A 136 -5.04 1.47 -7.42
CA ARG A 136 -6.41 1.91 -7.63
C ARG A 136 -6.40 3.08 -8.59
N ASP A 137 -7.25 3.03 -9.60
CA ASP A 137 -7.51 4.15 -10.51
C ASP A 137 -9.01 4.24 -10.82
N ASP A 138 -9.68 5.17 -10.15
CA ASP A 138 -11.13 5.37 -10.30
C ASP A 138 -11.49 5.93 -11.68
N GLU A 139 -10.57 6.60 -12.38
CA GLU A 139 -10.82 7.11 -13.74
C GLU A 139 -10.81 6.00 -14.79
N HIS A 140 -10.13 4.90 -14.49
CA HIS A 140 -9.96 3.75 -15.38
C HIS A 140 -10.68 2.47 -14.89
N ASP A 141 -11.47 2.57 -13.81
CA ASP A 141 -12.16 1.43 -13.18
C ASP A 141 -11.19 0.30 -12.80
N GLU A 142 -9.95 0.65 -12.44
CA GLU A 142 -8.92 -0.32 -12.06
C GLU A 142 -9.03 -0.61 -10.56
N PRO A 143 -9.27 -1.87 -10.17
CA PRO A 143 -9.34 -2.23 -8.76
C PRO A 143 -7.96 -2.11 -8.12
N GLY A 144 -7.91 -1.48 -6.95
CA GLY A 144 -6.68 -1.37 -6.17
C GLY A 144 -6.09 -2.73 -5.80
N SER A 145 -4.78 -2.75 -5.57
CA SER A 145 -4.04 -3.94 -5.12
C SER A 145 -4.38 -4.38 -3.68
N GLY A 146 -5.22 -3.63 -2.98
CA GLY A 146 -5.50 -3.79 -1.55
C GLY A 146 -4.38 -3.28 -0.63
N LEU A 147 -3.30 -2.73 -1.18
CA LEU A 147 -2.21 -2.13 -0.41
C LEU A 147 -2.49 -0.64 -0.18
N VAL A 148 -2.44 -0.23 1.09
CA VAL A 148 -2.64 1.16 1.51
C VAL A 148 -1.37 1.64 2.21
N LEU A 149 -0.78 2.74 1.74
CA LEU A 149 0.48 3.28 2.25
C LEU A 149 0.27 4.66 2.86
N LYS A 150 0.78 4.87 4.09
CA LYS A 150 0.93 6.20 4.67
C LYS A 150 2.05 6.97 3.98
N LEU A 151 2.07 8.29 4.16
CA LEU A 151 3.18 9.16 3.71
C LEU A 151 4.56 8.79 4.31
N THR A 152 4.58 8.03 5.41
CA THR A 152 5.81 7.45 6.00
C THR A 152 6.28 6.19 5.27
N GLY A 153 5.58 5.72 4.22
CA GLY A 153 5.87 4.48 3.52
C GLY A 153 5.55 3.22 4.32
N GLU A 154 4.80 3.36 5.42
CA GLU A 154 4.28 2.28 6.25
C GLU A 154 2.95 1.77 5.68
N LEU A 155 2.78 0.44 5.62
CA LEU A 155 1.53 -0.17 5.21
C LEU A 155 0.47 -0.02 6.30
N VAL A 156 -0.76 0.24 5.87
CA VAL A 156 -1.96 0.20 6.69
C VAL A 156 -2.71 -1.07 6.35
N HIS A 157 -3.10 -1.81 7.38
CA HIS A 157 -3.91 -2.99 7.19
C HIS A 157 -4.77 -3.24 8.42
N THR A 158 -6.06 -3.35 8.16
CA THR A 158 -7.06 -3.81 9.11
C THR A 158 -7.53 -5.15 8.62
N PHE A 159 -7.42 -6.17 9.46
CA PHE A 159 -7.92 -7.50 9.12
C PHE A 159 -9.43 -7.47 8.95
N SER A 160 -9.92 -8.18 7.94
CA SER A 160 -11.35 -8.36 7.78
C SER A 160 -11.90 -9.32 8.85
N ASP A 161 -13.11 -9.07 9.34
CA ASP A 161 -13.83 -10.00 10.22
C ASP A 161 -14.30 -11.26 9.47
N GLU A 162 -14.31 -11.21 8.13
CA GLU A 162 -14.72 -12.31 7.24
C GLU A 162 -13.60 -13.33 6.94
N ALA A 163 -12.34 -12.99 7.28
CA ALA A 163 -11.16 -13.84 7.08
C ALA A 163 -10.90 -14.85 8.23
#